data_AF-A0A2M8L098-F1
#
_entry.id   AF-A0A2M8L098-F1
#
_cell.length_a   1.000
_cell.length_b   1.000
_cell.length_c   1.000
_cell.angle_alpha   90.00
_cell.angle_beta   90.00
_cell.angle_gamma   90.00
#
_symmetry.space_group_name_H-M   'P 1'
#
loop_
_entity.id
_entity.type
_entity.pdbx_description
1 polymer ?
#
loop_
_entity_poly.entity_id
_entity_poly.type
_entity_poly.pdbx_seq_one_letter_code
_entity_poly.pdbx_strand_id
1 'polypeptide(L)'
;MDDKPQLPMPHLLPGEKLLTVKEFEISELKNEPSAVHELERLSRAYKRGLIGDFGPVVASQSLEGHEPPEELRRYEAVFGRDALRVALDLLNQYPKLTRTTLITLAELQGVTTDISREEEPGRIIHEWRDLTDPVAIEIARTDGWGWPYYGSVDEKRRLKQTCLGLVEHRREESAISRQYPVRSTISAH
;
A
#
# COMPACT_ATOMS: atom_id res chain seq x y z
N MET A 1 -24.36 -42.41 0.13
CA MET A 1 -23.72 -41.78 1.31
C MET A 1 -22.66 -40.88 0.73
N ASP A 2 -22.91 -39.58 0.74
CA ASP A 2 -22.01 -38.59 0.14
C ASP A 2 -20.77 -38.45 1.02
N ASP A 3 -19.66 -38.97 0.51
CA ASP A 3 -18.34 -38.85 1.12
C ASP A 3 -17.76 -37.48 0.72
N LYS A 4 -18.22 -36.43 1.41
CA LYS A 4 -17.60 -35.11 1.25
C LYS A 4 -16.20 -35.17 1.89
N PRO A 5 -15.14 -34.77 1.16
CA PRO A 5 -13.79 -34.79 1.71
C PRO A 5 -13.75 -33.92 2.98
N GLN A 6 -13.36 -34.50 4.11
CA GLN A 6 -13.12 -33.76 5.33
C GLN A 6 -11.91 -32.85 5.10
N LEU A 7 -12.15 -31.55 5.03
CA LEU A 7 -11.08 -30.56 5.03
C LEU A 7 -10.21 -30.76 6.29
N PRO A 8 -8.88 -30.66 6.18
CA PRO A 8 -8.01 -30.83 7.34
C PRO A 8 -8.37 -29.77 8.38
N MET A 9 -8.73 -30.22 9.59
CA MET A 9 -8.99 -29.33 10.71
C MET A 9 -7.76 -28.47 10.98
N PRO A 10 -7.89 -27.14 11.09
CA PRO A 10 -6.77 -26.28 11.42
C PRO A 10 -6.23 -26.64 12.82
N HIS A 11 -4.93 -26.50 13.02
CA HIS A 11 -4.32 -26.64 14.34
C HIS A 11 -4.79 -25.50 15.25
N LEU A 12 -5.68 -25.81 16.18
CA LEU A 12 -6.16 -24.90 17.22
C LEU A 12 -5.24 -24.97 18.45
N LEU A 13 -4.96 -23.83 19.07
CA LEU A 13 -4.24 -23.78 20.35
C LEU A 13 -5.12 -24.30 21.50
N PRO A 14 -4.53 -24.72 22.64
CA PRO A 14 -5.31 -25.14 23.81
C PRO A 14 -6.30 -24.06 24.26
N GLY A 15 -7.59 -24.38 24.23
CA GLY A 15 -8.68 -23.47 24.61
C GLY A 15 -9.39 -22.78 23.44
N GLU A 16 -8.84 -22.83 22.24
CA GLU A 16 -9.52 -22.32 21.04
C GLU A 16 -10.60 -23.29 20.55
N LYS A 17 -11.66 -22.74 19.95
CA LYS A 17 -12.77 -23.52 19.39
C LYS A 17 -13.07 -23.03 17.98
N LEU A 18 -13.23 -23.96 17.05
CA LEU A 18 -13.74 -23.65 15.72
C LEU A 18 -15.20 -23.24 15.82
N LEU A 19 -15.49 -21.97 15.54
CA LEU A 19 -16.85 -21.43 15.60
C LEU A 19 -17.58 -21.60 14.26
N THR A 20 -16.92 -21.32 13.15
CA THR A 20 -17.53 -21.34 11.82
C THR A 20 -16.46 -21.57 10.76
N VAL A 21 -16.80 -22.32 9.72
CA VAL A 21 -16.03 -22.45 8.48
C VAL A 21 -16.84 -21.80 7.38
N LYS A 22 -16.25 -20.87 6.64
CA LYS A 22 -16.84 -20.28 5.43
C LYS A 22 -15.98 -20.70 4.25
N GLU A 23 -16.63 -21.29 3.25
CA GLU A 23 -16.00 -21.59 1.97
C GLU A 23 -16.27 -20.43 1.02
N PHE A 24 -15.25 -20.07 0.24
CA PHE A 24 -15.34 -19.04 -0.78
C PHE A 24 -14.99 -19.65 -2.12
N GLU A 25 -15.75 -19.32 -3.15
CA GLU A 25 -15.38 -19.68 -4.51
C GLU A 25 -14.16 -18.86 -4.92
N ILE A 26 -13.00 -19.53 -4.95
CA ILE A 26 -11.80 -18.94 -5.53
C ILE A 26 -11.96 -19.01 -7.04
N SER A 27 -12.29 -17.87 -7.64
CA SER A 27 -12.34 -17.76 -9.09
C SER A 27 -10.93 -17.87 -9.67
N GLU A 28 -10.72 -18.81 -10.58
CA GLU A 28 -9.50 -18.84 -11.36
C GLU A 28 -9.43 -17.61 -12.28
N LEU A 29 -8.29 -16.94 -12.28
CA LEU A 29 -8.04 -15.85 -13.21
C LEU A 29 -7.98 -16.43 -14.62
N LYS A 30 -8.83 -15.89 -15.51
CA LYS A 30 -8.88 -16.33 -16.93
C LYS A 30 -7.57 -16.07 -17.67
N ASN A 31 -6.81 -15.06 -17.25
CA ASN A 31 -5.53 -14.66 -17.82
C ASN A 31 -4.55 -14.31 -16.70
N GLU A 32 -3.26 -14.48 -16.94
CA GLU A 32 -2.24 -13.99 -16.01
C GLU A 32 -2.31 -12.46 -15.90
N PRO A 33 -2.31 -11.91 -14.66
CA PRO A 33 -2.35 -10.47 -14.46
C PRO A 33 -1.03 -9.82 -14.90
N SER A 34 -1.13 -8.71 -15.62
CA SER A 34 0.04 -7.91 -15.98
C SER A 34 0.50 -7.10 -14.78
N ALA A 35 1.76 -7.28 -14.35
CA ALA A 35 2.32 -6.53 -13.22
C ALA A 35 2.22 -5.01 -13.38
N VAL A 36 2.34 -4.50 -14.62
CA VAL A 36 2.18 -3.06 -14.90
C VAL A 36 0.71 -2.64 -14.74
N HIS A 37 -0.23 -3.47 -15.20
CA HIS A 37 -1.65 -3.18 -15.07
C HIS A 37 -2.11 -3.22 -13.61
N GLU A 38 -1.60 -4.16 -12.83
CA GLU A 38 -1.88 -4.20 -11.39
C GLU A 38 -1.27 -3.01 -10.66
N LEU A 39 -0.06 -2.59 -11.04
CA LEU A 39 0.54 -1.38 -10.49
C LEU A 39 -0.26 -0.11 -10.86
N GLU A 40 -0.77 -0.02 -12.09
CA GLU A 40 -1.69 1.05 -12.50
C GLU A 40 -2.89 1.09 -11.55
N ARG A 41 -3.60 -0.04 -11.37
CA ARG A 41 -4.74 -0.15 -10.44
C ARG A 41 -4.39 0.25 -9.01
N LEU A 42 -3.38 -0.38 -8.42
CA LEU A 42 -2.98 -0.15 -7.02
C LEU A 42 -2.49 1.29 -6.77
N SER A 43 -1.94 1.95 -7.78
CA SER A 43 -1.55 3.37 -7.72
C SER A 43 -2.67 4.34 -8.12
N ARG A 44 -3.88 3.84 -8.40
CA ARG A 44 -5.04 4.59 -8.92
C ARG A 44 -4.76 5.27 -10.27
N ALA A 45 -3.73 4.82 -10.99
CA ALA A 45 -3.42 5.27 -12.32
C ALA A 45 -4.21 4.47 -13.36
N TYR A 46 -4.71 5.13 -14.40
CA TYR A 46 -5.39 4.47 -15.52
C TYR A 46 -4.50 4.28 -16.75
N LYS A 47 -3.23 4.69 -16.64
CA LYS A 47 -2.18 4.45 -17.64
C LYS A 47 -0.80 4.58 -16.98
N ARG A 48 0.18 3.87 -17.52
CA ARG A 48 1.55 3.78 -16.99
C ARG A 48 2.21 5.13 -16.72
N GLY A 49 1.97 6.12 -17.57
CA GLY A 49 2.54 7.47 -17.42
C GLY A 49 2.00 8.27 -16.23
N LEU A 50 0.96 7.79 -15.55
CA LEU A 50 0.37 8.43 -14.37
C LEU A 50 0.71 7.71 -13.07
N ILE A 51 1.54 6.67 -13.11
CA ILE A 51 1.97 5.96 -11.90
C ILE A 51 2.73 6.96 -11.01
N GLY A 52 2.18 7.16 -9.81
CA GLY A 52 2.68 8.11 -8.82
C GLY A 52 1.95 9.46 -8.79
N ASP A 53 0.95 9.70 -9.64
CA ASP A 53 0.20 10.97 -9.66
C ASP A 53 -0.82 11.08 -8.51
N PHE A 54 -1.29 9.94 -8.00
CA PHE A 54 -2.40 9.85 -7.04
C PHE A 54 -1.95 9.36 -5.66
N GLY A 55 -0.70 9.66 -5.29
CA GLY A 55 -0.12 9.34 -4.00
C GLY A 55 0.37 7.89 -3.87
N PRO A 56 0.43 7.36 -2.65
CA PRO A 56 0.89 6.00 -2.38
C PRO A 56 -0.05 4.94 -2.99
N VAL A 57 0.53 3.77 -3.28
CA VAL A 57 -0.24 2.57 -3.62
C VAL A 57 -1.10 2.12 -2.43
N VAL A 58 -2.27 1.55 -2.74
CA VAL A 58 -3.02 0.73 -1.78
C VAL A 58 -2.41 -0.67 -1.68
N ALA A 59 -2.57 -1.35 -0.55
CA ALA A 59 -2.01 -2.69 -0.35
C ALA A 59 -2.74 -3.76 -1.19
N SER A 60 -4.06 -3.64 -1.34
CA SER A 60 -4.85 -4.46 -2.25
C SER A 60 -6.01 -3.67 -2.85
N GLN A 61 -6.62 -4.25 -3.88
CA GLN A 61 -7.86 -3.74 -4.44
C GLN A 61 -8.61 -4.90 -5.12
N SER A 62 -9.89 -5.03 -4.80
CA SER A 62 -10.80 -5.97 -5.46
C SER A 62 -10.87 -5.75 -6.97
N LEU A 63 -10.96 -6.87 -7.70
CA LEU A 63 -11.18 -6.86 -9.14
C LEU A 63 -12.63 -6.46 -9.42
N GLU A 64 -12.84 -5.74 -10.52
CA GLU A 64 -14.19 -5.38 -10.93
C GLU A 64 -15.04 -6.63 -11.16
N GLY A 65 -16.27 -6.63 -10.62
CA GLY A 65 -17.17 -7.78 -10.68
C GLY A 65 -16.84 -8.90 -9.69
N HIS A 66 -15.83 -8.74 -8.83
CA HIS A 66 -15.52 -9.66 -7.74
C HIS A 66 -15.73 -8.97 -6.40
N GLU A 67 -16.68 -9.46 -5.62
CA GLU A 67 -16.86 -9.03 -4.23
C GLU A 67 -15.96 -9.89 -3.33
N PRO A 68 -14.86 -9.35 -2.80
CA PRO A 68 -14.01 -10.13 -1.92
C PRO A 68 -14.71 -10.33 -0.57
N PRO A 69 -14.33 -11.36 0.20
CA PRO A 69 -14.69 -11.46 1.60
C PRO A 69 -14.36 -10.17 2.35
N GLU A 70 -15.20 -9.79 3.32
CA GLU A 70 -15.05 -8.57 4.11
C GLU A 70 -13.67 -8.48 4.78
N GLU A 71 -13.13 -9.63 5.18
CA GLU A 71 -11.81 -9.76 5.78
C GLU A 71 -10.69 -9.29 4.84
N LEU A 72 -10.82 -9.49 3.52
CA LEU A 72 -9.84 -9.04 2.53
C LEU A 72 -9.96 -7.53 2.25
N ARG A 73 -11.14 -6.94 2.48
CA ARG A 73 -11.38 -5.49 2.30
C ARG A 73 -10.62 -4.63 3.30
N ARG A 74 -10.18 -5.23 4.42
CA ARG A 74 -9.28 -4.60 5.39
C ARG A 74 -7.94 -4.20 4.76
N TYR A 75 -7.52 -4.84 3.67
CA TYR A 75 -6.27 -4.48 2.98
C TYR A 75 -6.46 -3.48 1.82
N GLU A 76 -7.69 -3.05 1.54
CA GLU A 76 -8.00 -2.05 0.50
C GLU A 76 -7.71 -0.61 0.96
N ALA A 77 -6.56 -0.40 1.58
CA ALA A 77 -6.14 0.86 2.19
C ALA A 77 -4.64 1.15 1.96
N VAL A 78 -4.22 2.35 2.34
CA VAL A 78 -2.80 2.72 2.32
C VAL A 78 -2.16 2.28 3.63
N PHE A 79 -1.19 1.39 3.54
CA PHE A 79 -0.34 1.01 4.67
C PHE A 79 1.04 1.64 4.51
N GLY A 80 1.47 2.42 5.50
CA GLY A 80 2.68 3.25 5.37
C GLY A 80 3.92 2.42 5.06
N ARG A 81 4.09 1.28 5.75
CA ARG A 81 5.20 0.35 5.52
C ARG A 81 5.22 -0.22 4.11
N ASP A 82 4.07 -0.66 3.64
CA ASP A 82 3.94 -1.42 2.40
C ASP A 82 4.07 -0.46 1.20
N ALA A 83 3.48 0.73 1.30
CA ALA A 83 3.68 1.83 0.37
C ALA A 83 5.17 2.22 0.26
N LEU A 84 5.88 2.37 1.38
CA LEU A 84 7.33 2.67 1.37
C LEU A 84 8.16 1.57 0.71
N ARG A 85 7.78 0.29 0.91
CA ARG A 85 8.45 -0.84 0.29
C ARG A 85 8.31 -0.79 -1.23
N VAL A 86 7.08 -0.64 -1.72
CA VAL A 86 6.79 -0.53 -3.17
C VAL A 86 7.46 0.69 -3.78
N ALA A 87 7.37 1.84 -3.12
CA ALA A 87 8.03 3.07 -3.53
C ALA A 87 9.55 2.92 -3.67
N LEU A 88 10.20 2.16 -2.78
CA LEU A 88 11.64 1.91 -2.85
C LEU A 88 11.99 0.88 -3.94
N ASP A 89 11.25 -0.21 -4.05
CA ASP A 89 11.48 -1.23 -5.09
C ASP A 89 11.35 -0.68 -6.50
N LEU A 90 10.43 0.27 -6.68
CA LEU A 90 10.10 0.85 -7.98
C LEU A 90 10.78 2.19 -8.25
N LEU A 91 11.65 2.67 -7.35
CA LEU A 91 12.27 3.98 -7.43
C LEU A 91 12.92 4.25 -8.81
N ASN A 92 13.65 3.27 -9.32
CA ASN A 92 14.37 3.40 -10.59
C ASN A 92 13.44 3.47 -11.82
N GLN A 93 12.22 2.94 -11.74
CA GLN A 93 11.26 2.93 -12.86
C GLN A 93 10.21 4.03 -12.72
N TYR A 94 9.81 4.36 -11.50
CA TYR A 94 8.72 5.28 -11.18
C TYR A 94 9.12 6.22 -10.04
N PRO A 95 10.13 7.09 -10.21
CA PRO A 95 10.61 7.97 -9.14
C PRO A 95 9.54 8.97 -8.67
N LYS A 96 8.55 9.29 -9.52
CA LYS A 96 7.39 10.10 -9.15
C LYS A 96 6.56 9.42 -8.05
N LEU A 97 6.34 8.11 -8.14
CA LEU A 97 5.65 7.32 -7.12
C LEU A 97 6.39 7.39 -5.78
N THR A 98 7.72 7.26 -5.78
CA THR A 98 8.51 7.39 -4.55
C THR A 98 8.37 8.78 -3.95
N ARG A 99 8.47 9.82 -4.77
CA ARG A 99 8.36 11.20 -4.32
C ARG A 99 6.98 11.50 -3.72
N THR A 100 5.90 11.13 -4.40
CA THR A 100 4.54 11.39 -3.90
C THR A 100 4.22 10.55 -2.68
N THR A 101 4.67 9.29 -2.62
CA THR A 101 4.55 8.46 -1.42
C THR A 101 5.22 9.12 -0.20
N LEU A 102 6.46 9.60 -0.35
CA LEU A 102 7.17 10.28 0.75
C LEU A 102 6.47 11.56 1.20
N ILE A 103 5.94 12.36 0.27
CA ILE A 103 5.22 13.59 0.59
C ILE A 103 3.94 13.26 1.36
N THR A 104 3.11 12.35 0.85
CA THR A 104 1.86 11.97 1.52
C THR A 104 2.10 11.39 2.91
N LEU A 105 3.12 10.53 3.09
CA LEU A 105 3.42 9.98 4.41
C LEU A 105 4.02 11.01 5.37
N ALA A 106 4.69 12.04 4.86
CA ALA A 106 5.14 13.17 5.68
C ALA A 106 3.98 14.09 6.08
N GLU A 107 3.02 14.33 5.19
CA GLU A 107 1.80 15.09 5.49
C GLU A 107 0.92 14.38 6.53
N LEU A 108 0.92 13.04 6.53
CA LEU A 108 0.21 12.21 7.50
C LEU A 108 1.02 11.90 8.76
N GLN A 109 2.27 12.40 8.87
CA GLN A 109 3.09 12.16 10.05
C GLN A 109 2.41 12.72 11.30
N GLY A 110 2.39 11.93 12.38
CA GLY A 110 1.80 12.33 13.63
C GLY A 110 2.43 13.61 14.17
N VAL A 111 1.61 14.54 14.63
CA VAL A 111 2.02 15.84 15.19
C VAL A 111 1.47 16.07 16.59
N THR A 112 0.52 15.24 17.03
CA THR A 112 -0.08 15.27 18.36
C THR A 112 0.09 13.93 19.08
N THR A 113 -0.34 13.89 20.34
CA THR A 113 -0.47 12.63 21.09
C THR A 113 -1.94 12.30 21.22
N ASP A 114 -2.35 11.15 20.67
CA ASP A 114 -3.72 10.64 20.74
C ASP A 114 -3.69 9.12 20.92
N ILE A 115 -4.16 8.66 22.08
CA ILE A 115 -4.14 7.26 22.47
C ILE A 115 -5.08 6.42 21.58
N SER A 116 -6.21 6.98 21.14
CA SER A 116 -7.23 6.22 20.39
C SER A 116 -6.73 5.76 19.02
N ARG A 117 -5.76 6.46 18.45
CA ARG A 117 -5.14 6.15 17.16
C ARG A 117 -3.65 5.84 17.25
N GLU A 118 -3.14 5.69 18.48
CA GLU A 118 -1.72 5.48 18.80
C GLU A 118 -0.76 6.53 18.23
N GLU A 119 -1.23 7.78 18.09
CA GLU A 119 -0.42 8.86 17.53
C GLU A 119 0.54 9.42 18.58
N GLU A 120 1.77 9.67 18.14
CA GLU A 120 2.76 10.47 18.84
C GLU A 120 3.50 11.34 17.80
N PRO A 121 4.05 12.50 18.19
CA PRO A 121 4.85 13.32 17.29
C PRO A 121 5.95 12.52 16.58
N GLY A 122 5.95 12.58 15.25
CA GLY A 122 6.90 11.90 14.39
C GLY A 122 6.55 10.46 14.02
N ARG A 123 5.47 9.87 14.56
CA ARG A 123 4.96 8.55 14.11
C ARG A 123 4.54 8.62 12.65
N ILE A 124 4.84 7.56 11.91
CA ILE A 124 4.32 7.40 10.54
C ILE A 124 3.09 6.52 10.65
N ILE A 125 2.14 6.73 9.74
CA ILE A 125 0.89 5.98 9.72
C ILE A 125 1.15 4.49 9.47
N HIS A 126 0.51 3.66 10.28
CA HIS A 126 0.36 2.26 9.99
C HIS A 126 -0.61 2.06 8.84
N GLU A 127 -1.78 2.64 8.99
CA GLU A 127 -2.90 2.49 8.08
C GLU A 127 -3.65 3.82 7.97
N TRP A 128 -3.95 4.20 6.73
CA TRP A 128 -4.81 5.34 6.44
C TRP A 128 -6.02 4.87 5.63
N ARG A 129 -7.19 5.27 6.13
CA ARG A 129 -8.49 5.09 5.48
C ARG A 129 -9.25 6.41 5.51
N ASP A 130 -10.12 6.58 4.53
CA ASP A 130 -11.09 7.68 4.56
C ASP A 130 -12.11 7.44 5.68
N LEU A 131 -12.56 8.50 6.37
CA LEU A 131 -13.53 8.37 7.46
C LEU A 131 -14.92 7.92 7.00
N THR A 132 -15.21 8.02 5.70
CA THR A 132 -16.42 7.51 5.07
C THR A 132 -16.31 6.06 4.58
N ASP A 133 -15.12 5.45 4.67
CA ASP A 133 -14.94 4.03 4.34
C ASP A 133 -15.73 3.15 5.32
N PRO A 134 -16.65 2.29 4.85
CA PRO A 134 -17.40 1.38 5.70
C PRO A 134 -16.52 0.50 6.60
N VAL A 135 -15.34 0.08 6.11
CA VAL A 135 -14.40 -0.72 6.89
C VAL A 135 -13.79 0.11 8.01
N ALA A 136 -13.48 1.39 7.75
CA ALA A 136 -12.97 2.30 8.76
C ALA A 136 -14.00 2.55 9.88
N ILE A 137 -15.27 2.72 9.49
CA ILE A 137 -16.40 2.89 10.41
C ILE A 137 -16.58 1.64 11.27
N GLU A 138 -16.55 0.45 10.66
CA GLU A 138 -16.73 -0.81 11.39
C GLU A 138 -15.59 -1.07 12.37
N ILE A 139 -14.33 -0.87 11.95
CA ILE A 139 -13.15 -1.00 12.83
C ILE A 139 -13.24 -0.03 14.01
N ALA A 140 -13.58 1.24 13.75
CA ALA A 140 -13.74 2.23 14.83
C ALA A 140 -14.85 1.81 15.81
N ARG A 141 -15.92 1.18 15.31
CA ARG A 141 -17.05 0.70 16.13
C ARG A 141 -16.72 -0.54 16.94
N THR A 142 -15.98 -1.51 16.37
CA THR A 142 -15.68 -2.79 17.04
C THR A 142 -14.44 -2.73 17.90
N ASP A 143 -13.38 -2.08 17.40
CA ASP A 143 -12.03 -2.13 17.96
C ASP A 143 -11.69 -0.82 18.70
N GLY A 144 -12.49 0.23 18.51
CA GLY A 144 -12.30 1.54 19.16
C GLY A 144 -11.16 2.37 18.57
N TRP A 145 -10.67 2.00 17.39
CA TRP A 145 -9.52 2.66 16.76
C TRP A 145 -9.91 3.99 16.11
N GLY A 146 -9.07 5.00 16.31
CA GLY A 146 -9.14 6.28 15.60
C GLY A 146 -8.32 6.27 14.30
N TRP A 147 -8.59 7.23 13.42
CA TRP A 147 -7.94 7.38 12.12
C TRP A 147 -7.22 8.74 11.97
N PRO A 148 -6.10 8.82 11.23
CA PRO A 148 -5.29 7.72 10.72
C PRO A 148 -4.71 6.89 11.87
N TYR A 149 -4.45 5.60 11.66
CA TYR A 149 -3.96 4.70 12.71
C TYR A 149 -2.43 4.57 12.67
N TYR A 150 -1.76 4.69 13.82
CA TYR A 150 -0.30 4.81 13.94
C TYR A 150 0.38 3.64 14.68
N GLY A 151 -0.34 2.53 14.90
CA GLY A 151 0.10 1.38 15.73
C GLY A 151 1.30 0.57 15.21
N SER A 152 2.15 1.15 14.37
CA SER A 152 3.33 0.51 13.83
C SER A 152 4.59 0.87 14.60
N VAL A 153 5.49 -0.11 14.69
CA VAL A 153 6.75 0.00 15.43
C VAL A 153 7.96 0.35 14.52
N ASP A 154 7.92 0.05 13.21
CA ASP A 154 9.11 0.07 12.31
C ASP A 154 9.08 1.11 11.16
N GLU A 155 8.00 1.86 10.97
CA GLU A 155 7.86 2.72 9.78
C GLU A 155 8.86 3.87 9.70
N LYS A 156 9.27 4.43 10.85
CA LYS A 156 10.24 5.53 10.91
C LYS A 156 11.57 5.15 10.25
N ARG A 157 12.02 3.90 10.41
CA ARG A 157 13.27 3.40 9.82
C ARG A 157 13.16 3.34 8.30
N ARG A 158 12.03 2.83 7.79
CA ARG A 158 11.79 2.67 6.35
C ARG A 158 11.64 4.01 5.65
N LEU A 159 10.97 4.99 6.25
CA LEU A 159 10.85 6.33 5.69
C LEU A 159 12.25 6.94 5.41
N LYS A 160 13.16 6.83 6.40
CA LYS A 160 14.54 7.31 6.24
C LYS A 160 15.28 6.61 5.11
N GLN A 161 15.14 5.27 5.00
CA GLN A 161 15.76 4.50 3.92
C GLN A 161 15.25 4.93 2.55
N THR A 162 13.94 5.13 2.40
CA THR A 162 13.34 5.55 1.13
C THR A 162 13.74 6.99 0.76
N CYS A 163 13.82 7.90 1.74
CA CYS A 163 14.36 9.25 1.54
C CYS A 163 15.81 9.22 1.04
N LEU A 164 16.67 8.40 1.66
CA LEU A 164 18.07 8.27 1.25
C LEU A 164 18.17 7.74 -0.17
N GLY A 165 17.45 6.67 -0.50
CA GLY A 165 17.42 6.10 -1.84
C GLY A 165 17.02 7.12 -2.90
N LEU A 166 15.97 7.93 -2.65
CA LEU A 166 15.55 8.97 -3.59
C LEU A 166 16.61 10.07 -3.78
N VAL A 167 17.35 10.43 -2.73
CA VAL A 167 18.46 11.40 -2.83
C VAL A 167 19.60 10.84 -3.66
N GLU A 168 19.98 9.57 -3.43
CA GLU A 168 21.02 8.88 -4.19
C GLU A 168 20.65 8.76 -5.67
N HIS A 169 19.43 8.33 -5.97
CA HIS A 169 18.91 8.25 -7.34
C HIS A 169 19.03 9.60 -8.08
N ARG A 170 18.61 10.71 -7.45
CA ARG A 170 18.73 12.04 -8.08
C ARG A 170 20.17 12.48 -8.29
N ARG A 171 21.10 12.08 -7.41
CA ARG A 171 22.53 12.36 -7.58
C ARG A 171 23.09 11.60 -8.78
N GLU A 172 22.73 10.34 -8.94
CA GLU A 172 23.13 9.51 -10.08
C GLU A 172 22.57 10.05 -11.40
N GLU A 173 21.27 10.38 -11.47
CA GLU A 173 20.67 11.02 -12.65
C GLU A 173 21.38 12.34 -13.02
N SER A 174 21.68 13.16 -12.01
CA SER A 174 22.41 14.42 -12.22
C SER A 174 23.84 14.19 -12.70
N ALA A 175 24.52 13.16 -12.21
CA ALA A 175 25.88 12.80 -12.63
C ALA A 175 25.89 12.29 -14.08
N ILE A 176 24.94 11.41 -14.44
CA ILE A 176 24.77 10.90 -15.80
C ILE A 176 24.46 12.04 -16.77
N SER A 177 23.53 12.94 -16.41
CA SER A 177 23.19 14.11 -17.23
C SER A 177 24.37 15.06 -17.45
N ARG A 178 25.24 15.23 -16.44
CA ARG A 178 26.48 16.02 -16.56
C ARG A 178 27.55 15.34 -17.40
N GLN A 179 27.67 14.01 -17.29
CA GLN A 179 28.65 13.22 -18.04
C GLN A 179 28.24 13.03 -19.51
N TYR A 180 26.93 12.98 -19.77
CA TYR A 180 26.32 12.83 -21.08
C TYR A 180 25.27 13.92 -21.30
N PRO A 181 25.68 15.19 -21.50
CA PRO A 181 24.73 16.25 -21.79
C PRO A 181 24.04 15.93 -23.13
N VAL A 182 22.73 15.68 -23.08
CA VAL A 182 21.92 15.48 -24.28
C VAL A 182 22.01 16.78 -25.08
N ARG A 183 22.72 16.76 -26.22
CA ARG A 183 22.73 17.87 -27.18
C ARG A 183 21.34 17.94 -27.82
N SER A 184 20.46 18.71 -27.22
CA SER A 184 19.24 19.18 -27.88
C SER A 184 19.60 20.27 -28.90
N THR A 185 20.22 19.86 -30.02
CA THR A 185 20.14 20.63 -31.26
C THR A 185 18.77 20.35 -31.88
N ILE A 186 17.76 21.07 -31.42
CA ILE A 186 16.62 21.38 -32.27
C ILE A 186 17.03 22.64 -33.03
N SER A 187 17.52 22.43 -34.26
CA SER A 187 17.69 23.51 -35.22
C SER A 187 16.30 24.00 -35.63
N ALA A 188 16.08 25.30 -35.51
CA ALA A 188 14.96 26.01 -36.11
C ALA A 188 14.84 25.70 -37.60
N HIS A 189 13.62 25.55 -38.11
CA HIS A 189 13.11 26.05 -39.39
C HIS A 189 11.71 26.61 -39.13
#